data_AF-A0A6M1E058-F1
#
_entry.id   AF-A0A6M1E058-F1
#
_cell.length_a   1.000
_cell.length_b   1.000
_cell.length_c   1.000
_cell.angle_alpha   90.00
_cell.angle_beta   90.00
_cell.angle_gamma   90.00
#
_symmetry.space_group_name_H-M   'P 1'
#
loop_
_entity.id
_entity.type
_entity.pdbx_description
1 polymer ?
#
loop_
_entity_poly.entity_id
_entity_poly.type
_entity_poly.pdbx_seq_one_letter_code
_entity_poly.pdbx_strand_id
1 'polypeptide(L)' 'MTQVTLHIDNKKKWAAIKTILEAMDITYDAQESVKEITKKEQALVERAEADVTEGRLHHFTSHREILGR' A
#
# COMPACT_ATOMS: atom_id res chain seq x y z
N MET A 1 13.69 -3.40 24.74
CA MET A 1 12.39 -3.81 24.17
C MET A 1 12.52 -3.77 22.67
N THR A 2 12.15 -4.86 21.97
CA THR A 2 12.31 -5.01 20.53
C THR A 2 10.93 -4.97 19.89
N GLN A 3 10.68 -3.98 19.03
CA GLN A 3 9.42 -3.85 18.28
C GLN A 3 9.65 -4.34 16.85
N VAL A 4 8.75 -5.19 16.35
CA VAL A 4 8.87 -5.78 15.00
C VAL A 4 7.61 -5.49 14.20
N THR A 5 7.78 -4.93 13.00
CA THR A 5 6.69 -4.74 12.04
C THR A 5 6.61 -5.96 11.11
N LEU A 6 5.43 -6.55 10.99
CA LEU A 6 5.22 -7.78 10.21
C LEU A 6 4.18 -7.55 9.12
N HIS A 7 4.56 -7.88 7.89
CA HIS A 7 3.65 -7.90 6.75
C HIS A 7 3.23 -9.35 6.49
N ILE A 8 1.97 -9.68 6.75
CA ILE A 8 1.45 -11.05 6.63
C ILE A 8 0.15 -11.05 5.84
N ASP A 9 0.22 -11.47 4.59
CA ASP A 9 -0.90 -11.46 3.64
C ASP A 9 -1.90 -12.62 3.85
N ASN A 10 -1.63 -13.54 4.78
CA ASN A 10 -2.42 -14.75 4.97
C ASN A 10 -2.77 -14.99 6.44
N LYS A 11 -4.06 -15.05 6.72
CA LYS A 11 -4.63 -15.29 8.07
C LYS A 11 -4.13 -16.57 8.75
N LYS A 12 -3.83 -17.64 7.99
CA LYS A 12 -3.25 -18.88 8.54
C LYS A 12 -1.82 -18.70 9.00
N LYS A 13 -1.01 -17.94 8.23
CA LYS A 13 0.37 -17.60 8.61
C LYS A 13 0.39 -16.65 9.81
N TRP A 14 -0.57 -15.72 9.86
CA TRP A 14 -0.77 -14.84 11.02
C TRP A 14 -1.02 -15.62 12.31
N ALA A 15 -1.98 -16.55 12.28
CA ALA A 15 -2.32 -17.36 13.45
C ALA A 15 -1.14 -18.19 13.99
N ALA A 16 -0.27 -18.69 13.10
CA ALA A 16 0.91 -19.45 13.49
C ALA A 16 2.01 -18.58 14.12
N ILE A 17 2.19 -17.35 13.63
CA ILE A 17 3.26 -16.45 14.07
C ILE A 17 2.87 -15.68 15.34
N LYS A 18 1.59 -15.31 15.48
CA LYS A 18 1.07 -14.56 16.63
C LYS A 18 1.44 -15.23 17.96
N THR A 19 1.21 -16.54 18.08
CA THR A 19 1.50 -17.31 19.29
C THR A 19 2.98 -17.28 19.68
N ILE A 20 3.87 -17.23 18.68
CA ILE A 20 5.32 -17.18 18.90
C ILE A 20 5.73 -15.79 19.41
N LEU A 21 5.19 -14.72 18.82
CA LEU A 21 5.47 -13.34 19.22
C LEU A 21 4.99 -13.06 20.66
N GLU A 22 3.80 -13.54 20.99
CA GLU A 22 3.23 -13.43 22.35
C GLU A 22 4.08 -14.20 23.38
N ALA A 23 4.54 -15.41 23.05
CA ALA A 23 5.38 -16.21 23.93
C ALA A 23 6.79 -15.60 24.15
N MET A 24 7.26 -14.80 23.20
CA MET A 24 8.56 -14.12 23.27
C MET A 24 8.48 -12.69 23.85
N ASP A 25 7.29 -12.23 24.26
CA ASP A 25 7.04 -10.87 24.75
C ASP A 25 7.51 -9.79 23.74
N ILE A 26 7.36 -10.07 22.44
CA ILE A 26 7.74 -9.16 21.37
C ILE A 26 6.54 -8.28 21.04
N THR A 27 6.71 -6.97 21.18
CA THR A 27 5.71 -5.99 20.74
C THR A 27 5.66 -5.95 19.22
N TYR A 28 4.49 -6.13 18.62
CA TYR A 28 4.32 -6.12 17.17
C TYR A 28 3.19 -5.19 16.74
N ASP A 29 3.36 -4.58 15.57
CA ASP A 29 2.29 -3.91 14.85
C ASP A 29 1.87 -4.78 13.67
N ALA A 30 0.62 -5.26 13.73
CA ALA A 30 0.01 -5.98 12.63
C ALA A 30 -0.50 -4.97 11.61
N GLN A 31 0.25 -4.75 10.55
CA GLN A 31 -0.24 -3.96 9.43
C GLN A 31 -1.16 -4.85 8.61
N GLU A 32 -2.48 -4.57 8.64
CA GLU A 32 -3.43 -5.22 7.74
C GLU A 32 -2.89 -5.10 6.32
N SER A 33 -2.80 -6.24 5.62
CA SER A 33 -2.28 -6.32 4.27
C SER A 33 -2.91 -5.20 3.44
N VAL A 34 -2.08 -4.44 2.74
CA VAL A 34 -2.51 -3.38 1.82
C VAL A 34 -3.71 -3.92 1.07
N LYS A 35 -4.89 -3.31 1.26
CA LYS A 35 -6.13 -3.76 0.63
C LYS A 35 -5.79 -4.12 -0.81
N GLU A 36 -6.02 -5.38 -1.20
CA GLU A 36 -5.83 -5.80 -2.57
C GLU A 36 -6.53 -4.77 -3.45
N ILE A 37 -5.76 -4.09 -4.29
CA ILE A 37 -6.27 -3.11 -5.23
C ILE A 37 -7.39 -3.81 -5.99
N THR A 38 -8.61 -3.34 -5.82
CA THR A 38 -9.76 -3.99 -6.44
C THR A 38 -9.56 -3.94 -7.96
N LYS A 39 -10.07 -4.93 -8.71
CA LYS A 39 -9.97 -4.95 -10.18
C LYS A 39 -10.40 -3.63 -10.84
N LYS A 40 -11.32 -2.91 -10.20
CA LYS A 40 -11.76 -1.57 -10.62
C LYS A 40 -10.67 -0.52 -10.44
N GLU A 41 -10.00 -0.50 -9.30
CA GLU A 41 -8.88 0.42 -9.04
C GLU A 41 -7.69 0.10 -9.96
N GLN A 42 -7.43 -1.18 -10.24
CA GLN A 42 -6.38 -1.58 -11.18
C GLN A 42 -6.67 -1.08 -12.61
N ALA A 43 -7.91 -1.22 -13.09
CA ALA A 43 -8.33 -0.69 -14.38
C ALA A 43 -8.25 0.85 -14.46
N LEU A 44 -8.48 1.56 -13.35
CA LEU A 44 -8.33 3.02 -13.28
C LEU A 44 -6.86 3.43 -13.37
N VAL A 45 -5.95 2.69 -12.72
CA VAL A 45 -4.50 2.93 -12.78
C VAL A 45 -3.98 2.71 -14.21
N GLU A 46 -4.31 1.58 -14.83
CA GLU A 46 -3.90 1.26 -16.21
C GLU A 46 -4.36 2.33 -17.20
N ARG A 47 -5.60 2.83 -17.03
CA ARG A 47 -6.13 3.90 -17.87
C ARG A 47 -5.42 5.23 -17.65
N ALA A 48 -5.13 5.58 -16.40
CA ALA A 48 -4.40 6.80 -16.08
C ALA A 48 -2.97 6.77 -16.67
N GLU A 49 -2.29 5.62 -16.60
CA GLU A 49 -0.98 5.42 -17.22
C GLU A 49 -1.04 5.57 -18.75
N ALA A 50 -2.06 4.96 -19.38
CA ALA A 50 -2.29 5.11 -20.82
C ALA A 50 -2.51 6.59 -21.20
N ASP A 51 -3.35 7.32 -20.47
CA ASP A 51 -3.63 8.73 -20.73
C ASP A 51 -2.39 9.63 -20.53
N VAL A 52 -1.45 9.26 -19.65
CA VAL A 52 -0.13 9.92 -19.55
C VAL A 52 0.72 9.63 -20.79
N THR A 53 0.79 8.38 -21.24
CA THR A 53 1.58 8.02 -22.44
C THR A 53 1.02 8.62 -23.73
N GLU A 54 -0.29 8.76 -23.84
CA GLU A 54 -0.98 9.40 -24.98
C GLU A 54 -0.92 10.94 -24.91
N GLY A 55 -0.32 11.51 -23.86
CA GLY A 55 -0.17 12.97 -23.69
C GLY A 55 -1.47 13.70 -23.39
N ARG A 56 -2.52 12.98 -22.93
CA ARG A 56 -3.81 13.57 -22.54
C ARG A 56 -3.80 14.15 -21.14
N LEU A 57 -2.86 13.71 -20.30
CA LEU A 57 -2.67 14.20 -18.94
C LEU A 57 -1.34 14.95 -18.83
N HIS A 58 -1.39 16.12 -18.20
CA HIS A 58 -0.20 16.88 -17.85
C HIS A 58 0.21 16.55 -16.42
N HIS A 59 1.48 16.22 -16.22
CA HIS A 59 2.06 16.12 -14.90
C HIS A 59 2.40 17.52 -14.39
N PHE A 60 1.90 17.86 -13.21
CA PHE A 60 2.24 19.10 -12.52
C PHE A 60 2.94 18.75 -11.22
N THR A 61 4.08 19.38 -10.99
CA THR A 61 4.89 19.17 -9.78
C THR A 61 4.41 20.01 -8.61
N SER A 62 3.60 21.05 -8.86
CA SER A 62 3.06 21.92 -7.81
C SER A 62 1.74 22.57 -8.21
N HIS A 63 0.95 22.97 -7.21
CA HIS A 63 -0.25 23.78 -7.40
C HIS A 63 0.02 25.10 -8.12
N ARG A 64 1.21 25.68 -7.97
CA ARG A 64 1.59 26.93 -8.63
C ARG A 64 1.74 26.74 -10.13
N GLU A 65 2.31 25.62 -10.55
CA GLU A 65 2.48 25.23 -11.96
C GLU A 65 1.12 25.04 -12.66
N ILE A 66 0.14 24.47 -11.94
CA ILE A 66 -1.25 24.32 -12.43
C ILE A 66 -1.90 25.69 -12.70
N LEU A 67 -1.63 26.68 -11.84
CA LEU A 67 -2.26 28.00 -11.89
C LEU A 67 -1.56 28.96 -12.88
N GLY A 68 -0.47 28.55 -13.52
CA GLY A 68 0.25 29.36 -14.52
C GLY A 68 0.80 30.69 -13.98
N ARG A 69 1.14 30.77 -12.69
CA ARG A 69 1.61 31.99 -11.99
C ARG A 69 3.04 31.89 -11.44
#